data_AF-A0A5C5XN80-F1
#
_entry.id   AF-A0A5C5XN80-F1
#
_cell.length_a   1.000
_cell.length_b   1.000
_cell.length_c   1.000
_cell.angle_alpha   90.00
_cell.angle_beta   90.00
_cell.angle_gamma   90.00
#
_symmetry.space_group_name_H-M   'P 1'
#
loop_
_entity.id
_entity.type
_entity.pdbx_description
1 polymer ?
#
loop_
_entity_poly.entity_id
_entity_poly.type
_entity_poly.pdbx_seq_one_letter_code
_entity_poly.pdbx_strand_id
1 'polypeptide(L)'
;MSVSVESDLESLLARLEAGRGRIREGRRRGLVQVGQQVLRDVISEHPVETGRSRAGWGAALSSLGLTTGDGAGDAGGEGEASVIEEAEQTEVEAINFVEYEPFVEYGSRGRSGTGSVRRSLDENRSQGADIVGEEIARAAFEE
;
A
#
# COMPACT_ATOMS: atom_id res chain seq x y z
N MET A 1 -5.26 -25.94 48.87
CA MET A 1 -5.06 -24.64 48.21
C MET A 1 -4.60 -24.93 46.79
N SER A 2 -5.54 -25.10 45.86
CA SER A 2 -5.23 -25.33 44.43
C SER A 2 -5.29 -23.97 43.74
N VAL A 3 -4.16 -23.50 43.24
CA VAL A 3 -4.09 -22.29 42.42
C VAL A 3 -4.55 -22.67 41.01
N SER A 4 -5.53 -21.94 40.49
CA SER A 4 -6.22 -22.23 39.24
C SER A 4 -5.37 -21.80 38.04
N VAL A 5 -4.48 -22.70 37.58
CA VAL A 5 -3.63 -22.51 36.39
C VAL A 5 -4.47 -22.37 35.11
N GLU A 6 -5.70 -22.90 35.12
CA GLU A 6 -6.60 -22.94 33.97
C GLU A 6 -7.18 -21.55 33.64
N SER A 7 -7.53 -20.76 34.67
CA SER A 7 -8.00 -19.38 34.51
C SER A 7 -6.91 -18.45 33.97
N ASP A 8 -5.64 -18.70 34.32
CA ASP A 8 -4.52 -17.91 33.83
C ASP A 8 -4.23 -18.22 32.35
N LEU A 9 -4.37 -19.48 31.94
CA LEU A 9 -4.11 -19.91 30.56
C LEU A 9 -5.13 -19.35 29.56
N GLU A 10 -6.43 -19.35 29.88
CA GLU A 10 -7.45 -18.73 29.04
C GLU A 10 -7.20 -17.22 28.86
N SER A 11 -6.84 -16.53 29.95
CA SER A 11 -6.54 -15.10 29.90
C SER A 11 -5.31 -14.80 29.05
N LEU A 12 -4.29 -15.67 29.10
CA LEU A 12 -3.07 -15.53 28.29
C LEU A 12 -3.37 -15.77 26.80
N LEU A 13 -4.18 -16.78 26.47
CA LEU A 13 -4.60 -17.05 25.09
C LEU A 13 -5.38 -15.88 24.51
N ALA A 14 -6.37 -15.35 25.24
CA ALA A 14 -7.14 -14.19 24.80
C ALA A 14 -6.25 -12.96 24.55
N ARG A 15 -5.26 -12.72 25.41
CA ARG A 15 -4.27 -11.63 25.22
C ARG A 15 -3.37 -11.86 24.01
N LEU A 16 -2.96 -13.10 23.76
CA LEU A 16 -2.17 -13.45 22.57
C LEU A 16 -2.96 -13.25 21.28
N GLU A 17 -4.23 -13.64 21.25
CA GLU A 17 -5.11 -13.43 20.10
C GLU A 17 -5.36 -11.95 19.85
N ALA A 18 -5.65 -11.18 20.91
CA ALA A 18 -5.79 -9.72 20.81
C ALA A 18 -4.49 -9.06 20.33
N GLY A 19 -3.33 -9.51 20.82
CA GLY A 19 -2.02 -9.05 20.35
C GLY A 19 -1.79 -9.33 18.86
N ARG A 20 -2.13 -10.54 18.39
CA ARG A 20 -2.04 -10.90 16.96
C ARG A 20 -2.96 -10.05 16.09
N GLY A 21 -4.18 -9.78 16.54
CA GLY A 21 -5.12 -8.91 15.84
C GLY A 21 -4.56 -7.50 15.66
N ARG A 22 -3.95 -6.93 16.71
CA ARG A 22 -3.32 -5.61 16.66
C ARG A 22 -2.11 -5.56 15.73
N ILE A 23 -1.25 -6.58 15.76
CA ILE A 23 -0.11 -6.67 14.83
C ILE A 23 -0.60 -6.74 13.38
N ARG A 24 -1.65 -7.52 13.09
CA ARG A 24 -2.22 -7.60 11.73
C ARG A 24 -2.75 -6.25 11.28
N GLU A 25 -3.49 -5.55 12.13
CA GLU A 25 -4.02 -4.22 11.80
C GLU A 25 -2.91 -3.19 11.59
N GLY A 26 -1.88 -3.18 12.46
CA GLY A 26 -0.70 -2.32 12.28
C GLY A 26 0.01 -2.59 10.95
N ARG A 27 0.22 -3.87 10.61
CA ARG A 27 0.81 -4.28 9.33
C ARG A 27 -0.02 -3.80 8.14
N ARG A 28 -1.35 -3.99 8.20
CA ARG A 28 -2.28 -3.53 7.17
C ARG A 28 -2.18 -2.02 6.95
N ARG A 29 -2.28 -1.22 8.03
CA ARG A 29 -2.17 0.24 7.94
C ARG A 29 -0.82 0.67 7.35
N GLY A 30 0.27 0.08 7.81
CA GLY A 30 1.60 0.36 7.29
C GLY A 30 1.74 0.05 5.80
N LEU A 31 1.29 -1.13 5.36
CA LEU A 31 1.36 -1.50 3.95
C LEU A 31 0.47 -0.64 3.06
N VAL A 32 -0.71 -0.24 3.53
CA VAL A 32 -1.56 0.71 2.80
C VAL A 32 -0.83 2.05 2.64
N GLN A 33 -0.18 2.58 3.67
CA GLN A 33 0.60 3.82 3.57
C GLN A 33 1.77 3.69 2.58
N VAL A 34 2.48 2.55 2.59
CA VAL A 34 3.56 2.29 1.63
C VAL A 34 3.04 2.20 0.21
N GLY A 35 1.95 1.46 -0.02
CA GLY A 35 1.31 1.35 -1.34
C GLY A 35 0.86 2.72 -1.87
N GLN A 36 0.28 3.53 -0.99
CA GLN A 36 -0.09 4.91 -1.32
C GLN A 36 1.13 5.77 -1.69
N GLN A 37 2.24 5.65 -0.97
CA GLN A 37 3.46 6.40 -1.28
C GLN A 37 4.05 5.99 -2.62
N VAL A 38 4.18 4.68 -2.87
CA VAL A 38 4.66 4.14 -4.15
C VAL A 38 3.80 4.65 -5.31
N LEU A 39 2.48 4.63 -5.18
CA LEU A 39 1.58 5.12 -6.23
C LEU A 39 1.73 6.62 -6.49
N ARG A 40 1.91 7.45 -5.44
CA ARG A 40 2.20 8.88 -5.62
C ARG A 40 3.51 9.11 -6.36
N ASP A 41 4.55 8.37 -5.99
CA ASP A 41 5.86 8.49 -6.62
C ASP A 41 5.77 8.11 -8.10
N VAL A 42 5.11 6.98 -8.41
CA VAL A 42 4.80 6.57 -9.78
C VAL A 42 4.08 7.68 -10.55
N ILE A 43 2.99 8.25 -9.99
CA ILE A 43 2.24 9.34 -10.63
C ILE A 43 3.11 10.58 -10.88
N SER A 44 4.04 10.88 -9.98
CA SER A 44 4.95 12.05 -10.08
C SER A 44 6.05 11.84 -11.12
N GLU A 45 6.51 10.60 -11.30
CA GLU A 45 7.58 10.24 -12.24
C GLU A 45 7.08 10.08 -13.69
N HIS A 46 5.77 9.89 -13.88
CA HIS A 46 5.16 9.76 -15.20
C HIS A 46 5.12 11.11 -15.95
N PRO A 47 5.61 11.17 -17.21
CA PRO A 47 5.63 12.42 -17.97
C PRO A 47 4.22 13.00 -18.17
N VAL A 48 4.12 14.32 -18.27
CA VAL A 48 2.84 15.06 -18.37
C VAL A 48 2.00 14.62 -19.58
N GLU A 49 2.64 14.15 -20.65
CA GLU A 49 1.96 13.67 -21.86
C GLU A 49 1.25 12.31 -21.68
N THR A 50 1.43 11.63 -20.55
CA THR A 50 0.85 10.29 -20.27
C THR A 50 -0.41 10.38 -19.41
N GLY A 51 -1.25 11.39 -19.68
CA GLY A 51 -2.41 11.74 -18.83
C GLY A 51 -3.34 10.57 -18.50
N ARG A 52 -3.57 9.64 -19.45
CA ARG A 52 -4.36 8.42 -19.21
C ARG A 52 -3.70 7.48 -18.20
N SER A 53 -2.40 7.19 -18.35
CA SER A 53 -1.67 6.31 -17.43
C SER A 53 -1.61 6.91 -16.02
N ARG A 54 -1.39 8.22 -15.89
CA ARG A 54 -1.45 8.93 -14.59
C ARG A 54 -2.84 8.87 -13.97
N ALA A 55 -3.89 8.98 -14.78
CA ALA A 55 -5.27 8.82 -14.30
C ALA A 55 -5.54 7.38 -13.82
N GLY A 56 -5.02 6.35 -14.51
CA GLY A 56 -5.12 4.95 -14.07
C GLY A 56 -4.45 4.72 -12.70
N TRP A 57 -3.23 5.21 -12.51
CA TRP A 57 -2.57 5.13 -11.20
C TRP A 57 -3.26 5.98 -10.12
N GLY A 58 -3.82 7.13 -10.51
CA GLY A 58 -4.66 7.95 -9.63
C GLY A 58 -5.91 7.21 -9.16
N ALA A 59 -6.58 6.47 -10.06
CA ALA A 59 -7.73 5.64 -9.71
C ALA A 59 -7.34 4.52 -8.73
N ALA A 60 -6.21 3.84 -8.96
CA ALA A 60 -5.67 2.85 -8.02
C ALA A 60 -5.36 3.47 -6.64
N LEU A 61 -4.81 4.69 -6.59
CA LEU A 61 -4.58 5.39 -5.31
C LEU A 61 -5.89 5.70 -4.59
N SER A 62 -6.92 6.15 -5.32
CA SER A 62 -8.26 6.37 -4.79
C SER A 62 -8.87 5.10 -4.20
N SER A 63 -8.66 3.93 -4.81
CA SER A 63 -9.10 2.63 -4.25
C SER A 63 -8.47 2.30 -2.89
N LEU A 64 -7.26 2.79 -2.60
CA LEU A 64 -6.61 2.67 -1.29
C LEU A 64 -7.08 3.71 -0.26
N GLY A 65 -8.13 4.48 -0.56
CA GLY A 65 -8.75 5.41 0.39
C GLY A 65 -8.10 6.79 0.46
N LEU A 66 -7.27 7.16 -0.52
CA LEU A 66 -6.72 8.51 -0.66
C LEU A 66 -7.11 9.16 -1.97
N THR A 67 -7.63 10.38 -1.89
CA THR A 67 -7.79 11.21 -3.07
C THR A 67 -6.43 11.81 -3.46
N THR A 68 -6.11 11.77 -4.76
CA THR A 68 -4.97 12.50 -5.32
C THR A 68 -5.23 14.00 -5.18
N GLY A 69 -4.51 14.68 -4.28
CA GLY A 69 -4.51 16.15 -4.24
C GLY A 69 -4.07 16.74 -5.58
N ASP A 70 -4.86 17.70 -6.08
CA ASP A 70 -4.67 18.52 -7.29
C ASP A 70 -3.67 17.98 -8.32
N GLY A 71 -4.08 17.01 -9.14
CA GLY A 71 -3.30 16.63 -10.32
C GLY A 71 -3.56 15.28 -10.96
N ALA A 72 -4.23 14.35 -10.27
CA ALA A 72 -4.79 13.16 -10.92
C ALA A 72 -6.30 13.33 -11.03
N GLY A 73 -6.81 13.28 -12.25
CA GLY A 73 -8.23 13.47 -12.51
C GLY A 73 -9.05 12.39 -11.79
N ASP A 74 -9.92 12.81 -10.89
CA ASP A 74 -10.80 11.98 -10.06
C ASP A 74 -11.99 11.36 -10.86
N ALA A 75 -11.87 11.25 -12.18
CA ALA A 75 -12.98 10.82 -13.03
C ALA A 75 -12.48 10.07 -14.27
N GLY A 76 -12.47 8.74 -14.18
CA GLY A 76 -12.41 7.86 -15.36
C GLY A 76 -11.07 7.14 -15.63
N GLY A 77 -10.17 7.08 -14.66
CA GLY A 77 -8.97 6.24 -14.76
C GLY A 77 -9.31 4.74 -14.74
N GLU A 78 -8.69 3.96 -15.61
CA GLU A 78 -8.84 2.50 -15.66
C GLU A 78 -7.80 1.86 -14.73
N GLY A 79 -7.93 2.04 -13.41
CA GLY A 79 -7.01 1.43 -12.44
C GLY A 79 -7.70 1.06 -11.14
N GLU A 80 -7.14 0.05 -10.46
CA GLU A 80 -7.69 -0.53 -9.24
C GLU A 80 -6.56 -0.90 -8.29
N ALA A 81 -6.81 -0.81 -6.99
CA ALA A 81 -5.94 -1.38 -5.98
C ALA A 81 -6.75 -2.09 -4.90
N SER A 82 -6.18 -3.15 -4.34
CA SER A 82 -6.80 -3.96 -3.28
C SER A 82 -5.79 -4.33 -2.21
N VAL A 83 -6.31 -4.62 -1.01
CA VAL A 83 -5.51 -5.16 0.09
C VAL A 83 -5.92 -6.60 0.31
N ILE A 84 -4.98 -7.52 0.13
CA ILE A 84 -5.19 -8.95 0.32
C ILE A 84 -4.62 -9.31 1.70
N GLU A 85 -5.50 -9.78 2.60
CA GLU A 85 -5.12 -10.17 3.97
C GLU A 85 -5.24 -11.68 4.14
N GLU A 86 -4.09 -12.34 4.30
CA GLU A 86 -4.00 -13.74 4.67
C GLU A 86 -3.53 -13.89 6.13
N ALA A 87 -3.51 -15.13 6.63
CA ALA A 87 -3.23 -15.41 8.03
C ALA A 87 -1.91 -14.76 8.51
N GLU A 88 -0.87 -14.87 7.70
CA GLU A 88 0.49 -14.42 8.00
C GLU A 88 1.02 -13.38 7.02
N GLN A 89 0.30 -13.10 5.93
CA GLN A 89 0.72 -12.18 4.88
C GLN A 89 -0.32 -11.08 4.70
N THR A 90 0.15 -9.88 4.38
CA THR A 90 -0.69 -8.80 3.88
C THR A 90 -0.02 -8.27 2.63
N GLU A 91 -0.80 -8.06 1.57
CA GLU A 91 -0.32 -7.62 0.27
C GLU A 91 -1.18 -6.44 -0.21
N VAL A 92 -0.55 -5.51 -0.90
CA VAL A 92 -1.23 -4.42 -1.61
C VAL A 92 -0.97 -4.64 -3.08
N GLU A 93 -2.04 -4.94 -3.82
CA GLU A 93 -2.01 -5.10 -5.26
C GLU A 93 -2.56 -3.84 -5.91
N ALA A 94 -1.86 -3.30 -6.90
CA ALA A 94 -2.31 -2.16 -7.69
C ALA A 94 -2.10 -2.42 -9.18
N ILE A 95 -3.18 -2.28 -9.94
CA ILE A 95 -3.23 -2.59 -11.37
C ILE A 95 -3.66 -1.33 -12.12
N ASN A 96 -2.90 -1.00 -13.16
CA ASN A 96 -3.25 0.01 -14.14
C ASN A 96 -3.64 -0.69 -15.44
N PHE A 97 -4.91 -0.63 -15.81
CA PHE A 97 -5.46 -1.26 -17.02
C PHE A 97 -5.25 -0.43 -18.29
N VAL A 98 -4.68 0.77 -18.17
CA VAL A 98 -4.36 1.60 -19.34
C VAL A 98 -3.29 0.93 -20.18
N GLU A 99 -3.64 0.60 -21.43
CA GLU A 99 -2.71 0.03 -22.40
C GLU A 99 -1.57 1.03 -22.69
N TYR A 100 -0.33 0.58 -22.49
CA TYR A 100 0.86 1.36 -22.79
C TYR A 100 1.13 1.32 -24.29
N GLU A 101 0.65 2.32 -25.03
CA GLU A 101 1.02 2.50 -26.42
C GLU A 101 2.43 3.15 -26.54
N PRO A 102 3.43 2.45 -27.09
CA PRO A 102 4.81 2.97 -27.16
C PRO A 102 4.98 4.22 -28.04
N PHE A 103 3.99 4.54 -28.86
CA PHE A 103 4.10 5.52 -29.95
C PHE A 103 3.54 6.91 -29.62
N VAL A 104 2.78 7.06 -28.52
CA VAL A 104 2.18 8.36 -28.15
C VAL A 104 3.15 9.24 -27.35
N GLU A 105 4.18 8.65 -26.74
CA GLU A 105 5.12 9.36 -25.88
C GLU A 105 6.41 9.73 -26.61
N TYR A 106 6.31 10.59 -27.63
CA TYR A 106 7.49 11.11 -28.34
C TYR A 106 8.47 11.83 -27.38
N GLY A 107 7.97 12.31 -26.22
CA GLY A 107 8.75 12.92 -25.14
C GLY A 107 9.36 11.98 -24.10
N SER A 108 9.05 10.67 -24.06
CA SER A 108 9.53 9.75 -23.01
C SER A 108 10.66 8.82 -23.44
N ARG A 109 11.34 9.10 -24.56
CA ARG A 109 12.50 8.33 -25.07
C ARG A 109 13.50 8.02 -23.95
N GLY A 110 13.43 6.81 -23.41
CA GLY A 110 14.32 6.30 -22.36
C GLY A 110 13.69 5.99 -21.00
N ARG A 111 12.39 6.24 -20.77
CA ARG A 111 11.70 5.86 -19.52
C ARG A 111 10.48 4.98 -19.84
N SER A 112 10.61 3.67 -19.65
CA SER A 112 9.45 2.78 -19.71
C SER A 112 8.60 2.96 -18.46
N GLY A 113 7.26 2.87 -18.57
CA GLY A 113 6.36 2.92 -17.42
C GLY A 113 6.71 1.88 -16.34
N THR A 114 7.13 0.68 -16.76
CA THR A 114 7.65 -0.37 -15.85
C THR A 114 8.93 0.06 -15.11
N GLY A 115 9.76 0.91 -15.72
CA GLY A 115 10.98 1.43 -15.09
C GLY A 115 10.69 2.37 -13.92
N SER A 116 9.68 3.24 -14.05
CA SER A 116 9.25 4.13 -12.97
C SER A 116 8.66 3.34 -11.80
N VAL A 117 7.81 2.34 -12.07
CA VAL A 117 7.25 1.46 -11.03
C VAL A 117 8.37 0.75 -10.25
N ARG A 118 9.34 0.16 -10.95
CA ARG A 118 10.48 -0.52 -10.29
C ARG A 118 11.31 0.43 -9.44
N ARG A 119 11.60 1.63 -9.95
CA ARG A 119 12.35 2.63 -9.19
C ARG A 119 11.59 3.07 -7.94
N SER A 120 10.31 3.40 -8.08
CA SER A 120 9.46 3.80 -6.96
C SER A 120 9.40 2.71 -5.88
N LEU A 121 9.33 1.42 -6.27
CA LEU A 121 9.40 0.30 -5.34
C LEU A 121 10.76 0.19 -4.64
N ASP A 122 11.87 0.33 -5.38
CA ASP A 122 13.22 0.26 -4.82
C ASP A 122 13.49 1.41 -3.83
N GLU A 123 13.05 2.64 -4.16
CA GLU A 123 13.21 3.82 -3.31
C GLU A 123 12.39 3.72 -2.02
N ASN A 124 11.19 3.13 -2.09
CA ASN A 124 10.32 2.94 -0.92
C ASN A 124 10.64 1.68 -0.11
N ARG A 125 11.59 0.83 -0.54
CA ARG A 125 11.83 -0.47 0.09
C ARG A 125 12.31 -0.36 1.54
N SER A 126 13.29 0.51 1.80
CA SER A 126 13.82 0.71 3.16
C SER A 126 12.83 1.47 4.01
N GLN A 127 12.27 2.57 3.49
CA GLN A 127 11.29 3.40 4.17
C GLN A 127 10.02 2.63 4.51
N GLY A 128 9.60 1.70 3.66
CA GLY A 128 8.41 0.90 3.89
C GLY A 128 8.53 -0.07 5.06
N ALA A 129 9.73 -0.60 5.32
CA ALA A 129 9.98 -1.42 6.50
C ALA A 129 9.82 -0.60 7.79
N ASP A 130 10.29 0.65 7.78
CA ASP A 130 10.18 1.56 8.91
C ASP A 130 8.71 1.94 9.18
N ILE A 131 7.97 2.34 8.13
CA ILE A 131 6.53 2.69 8.22
C ILE A 131 5.72 1.51 8.78
N VAL A 132 5.93 0.30 8.26
CA VAL A 132 5.23 -0.90 8.74
C VAL A 132 5.60 -1.20 10.19
N GLY A 133 6.88 -1.08 10.55
CA GLY A 133 7.35 -1.26 11.92
C GLY A 133 6.71 -0.27 12.89
N GLU A 134 6.62 1.01 12.51
CA GLU A 134 6.00 2.07 13.31
C GLU A 134 4.50 1.82 13.52
N GLU A 135 3.76 1.43 12.49
CA GLU A 135 2.32 1.15 12.62
C GLU A 135 2.03 -0.11 13.43
N ILE A 136 2.89 -1.13 13.35
CA ILE A 136 2.82 -2.32 14.23
C ILE A 136 3.09 -1.92 15.67
N ALA A 137 4.14 -1.14 15.92
CA ALA A 137 4.46 -0.67 17.27
C ALA A 137 3.32 0.17 17.83
N ARG A 138 2.79 1.12 17.05
CA ARG A 138 1.63 1.93 17.44
C ARG A 138 0.43 1.07 17.81
N ALA A 139 0.06 0.12 16.94
CA ALA A 139 -1.05 -0.78 17.21
C ALA A 139 -0.83 -1.67 18.44
N ALA A 140 0.41 -2.09 18.71
CA ALA A 140 0.73 -2.94 19.84
C ALA A 140 0.71 -2.22 21.19
N PHE A 141 0.95 -0.90 21.21
CA PHE A 141 1.17 -0.11 22.43
C PHE A 141 0.12 0.98 22.72
N GLU A 142 -0.80 1.26 21.80
CA GLU A 142 -2.01 2.05 22.10
C GLU A 142 -2.99 1.17 22.91
N GLU A 143 -3.09 1.43 24.22
CA GLU A 143 -4.12 0.92 25.15
C GLU A 143 -5.19 1.99 25.41
#